data_AF-A0A7V6C0N8-F1
#
_entry.id   AF-A0A7V6C0N8-F1
#
_cell.length_a   1.000
_cell.length_b   1.000
_cell.length_c   1.000
_cell.angle_alpha   90.00
_cell.angle_beta   90.00
_cell.angle_gamma   90.00
#
_symmetry.space_group_name_H-M   'P 1'
#
loop_
_entity.id
_entity.type
_entity.pdbx_description
1 polymer ?
#
loop_
_entity_poly.entity_id
_entity_poly.type
_entity_poly.pdbx_seq_one_letter_code
_entity_poly.pdbx_strand_id
1 'polypeptide(L)'
;MEFILNGVKKSFSGDPEMPLLDYLREHEGITSAKDGCKPQAACGACSVEVDGKARLSCVWKMKRVEGSEVTTIEGMEQKLQDTFAHAFVEKSGVQCGFCIPGIVVQSKVLLDNNPDPSR
;
A
#
# COMPACT_ATOMS: atom_id res chain seq x y z
N MET A 1 0.89 -20.37 1.79
CA MET A 1 0.56 -19.54 0.63
C MET A 1 1.80 -18.91 0.04
N GLU A 2 1.87 -18.82 -1.27
CA GLU A 2 2.91 -18.10 -2.00
C GLU A 2 2.33 -16.85 -2.68
N PHE A 3 3.09 -15.76 -2.74
CA PHE A 3 2.69 -14.51 -3.38
C PHE A 3 3.94 -13.68 -3.71
N ILE A 4 3.77 -12.54 -4.39
CA ILE A 4 4.86 -11.60 -4.68
C ILE A 4 4.67 -10.36 -3.81
N LEU A 5 5.72 -9.92 -3.12
CA LEU A 5 5.77 -8.67 -2.37
C LEU A 5 6.90 -7.80 -2.89
N ASN A 6 6.59 -6.63 -3.44
CA ASN A 6 7.57 -5.69 -3.97
C ASN A 6 8.57 -6.37 -4.95
N GLY A 7 8.03 -7.21 -5.85
CA GLY A 7 8.82 -7.99 -6.82
C GLY A 7 9.55 -9.23 -6.25
N VAL A 8 9.47 -9.48 -4.94
CA VAL A 8 10.13 -10.62 -4.28
C VAL A 8 9.12 -11.71 -3.96
N LYS A 9 9.40 -12.96 -4.37
CA LYS A 9 8.56 -14.11 -4.00
C LYS A 9 8.61 -14.35 -2.50
N LYS A 10 7.44 -14.45 -1.87
CA LYS A 10 7.27 -14.72 -0.43
C LYS A 10 6.47 -16.00 -0.23
N SER A 11 6.75 -16.67 0.90
CA SER A 11 5.99 -17.82 1.37
C SER A 11 5.57 -17.55 2.81
N PHE A 12 4.29 -17.75 3.10
CA PHE A 12 3.70 -17.55 4.42
C PHE A 12 2.88 -18.77 4.83
N SER A 13 3.12 -19.27 6.03
CA SER A 13 2.43 -20.44 6.61
C SER A 13 1.76 -20.12 7.97
N GLY A 14 1.53 -18.84 8.26
CA GLY A 14 0.85 -18.39 9.47
C GLY A 14 -0.68 -18.32 9.32
N ASP A 15 -1.33 -17.51 10.16
CA ASP A 15 -2.79 -17.40 10.21
C ASP A 15 -3.37 -16.80 8.90
N PRO A 16 -4.22 -17.53 8.15
CA PRO A 16 -4.88 -17.02 6.95
C PRO A 16 -5.84 -15.85 7.20
N GLU A 17 -6.36 -15.70 8.41
CA GLU A 17 -7.22 -14.58 8.83
C GLU A 17 -6.44 -13.36 9.34
N MET A 18 -5.11 -13.44 9.39
CA MET A 18 -4.26 -12.29 9.68
C MET A 18 -4.51 -11.19 8.64
N PRO A 19 -4.72 -9.93 9.06
CA PRO A 19 -4.70 -8.78 8.16
C PRO A 19 -3.36 -8.65 7.44
N LEU A 20 -3.39 -8.34 6.15
CA LEU A 20 -2.19 -8.05 5.35
C LEU A 20 -1.38 -6.90 5.98
N LEU A 21 -2.04 -5.93 6.61
CA LEU A 21 -1.36 -4.86 7.34
C LEU A 21 -0.42 -5.40 8.43
N ASP A 22 -0.87 -6.40 9.18
CA ASP A 22 -0.09 -6.98 10.29
C ASP A 22 1.09 -7.78 9.74
N TYR A 23 0.85 -8.54 8.67
CA TYR A 23 1.93 -9.23 7.96
C TYR A 23 3.01 -8.25 7.49
N LEU A 24 2.63 -7.19 6.77
CA LEU A 24 3.57 -6.20 6.25
C LEU A 24 4.39 -5.55 7.37
N ARG A 25 3.74 -5.14 8.45
CA ARG A 25 4.39 -4.38 9.53
C ARG A 25 5.23 -5.28 10.44
N GLU A 26 4.65 -6.38 10.90
CA GLU A 26 5.23 -7.20 11.97
C GLU A 26 6.13 -8.33 11.43
N HIS A 27 5.86 -8.85 10.23
CA HIS A 27 6.68 -9.90 9.62
C HIS A 27 7.72 -9.36 8.63
N GLU A 28 7.38 -8.31 7.87
CA GLU A 28 8.27 -7.76 6.83
C GLU A 28 8.93 -6.43 7.24
N GLY A 29 8.54 -5.83 8.38
CA GLY A 29 9.07 -4.54 8.83
C GLY A 29 8.67 -3.36 7.93
N ILE A 30 7.71 -3.54 7.02
CA ILE A 30 7.20 -2.52 6.12
C ILE A 30 6.24 -1.62 6.89
N THR A 31 6.72 -0.44 7.27
CA THR A 31 5.97 0.49 8.11
C THR A 31 5.32 1.64 7.34
N SER A 32 5.52 1.74 6.02
CA SER A 32 4.87 2.76 5.17
C SER A 32 3.35 2.63 5.21
N ALA A 33 2.80 1.41 5.14
CA ALA A 33 1.40 1.13 5.39
C ALA A 33 1.08 1.36 6.88
N LYS A 34 0.21 2.34 7.16
CA LYS A 34 -0.06 2.77 8.54
C LYS A 34 -1.31 2.14 9.11
N ASP A 35 -1.25 1.81 10.40
CA ASP A 35 -2.44 1.58 11.20
C ASP A 35 -2.96 2.91 11.77
N GLY A 36 -3.97 3.48 11.13
CA GLY A 36 -4.65 4.70 11.62
C GLY A 36 -6.04 4.47 12.18
N CYS A 37 -6.71 3.38 11.79
CA CYS A 37 -8.07 3.05 12.21
C CYS A 37 -8.37 1.56 11.98
N LYS A 38 -7.41 0.67 12.20
CA LYS A 38 -7.73 -0.77 12.16
C LYS A 38 -8.71 -1.10 13.30
N PRO A 39 -9.73 -1.95 13.07
CA PRO A 39 -10.11 -2.62 11.81
C PRO A 39 -11.20 -1.88 11.01
N GLN A 40 -11.53 -0.63 11.32
CA GLN A 40 -12.67 0.10 10.74
C GLN A 40 -12.52 0.42 9.24
N ALA A 41 -11.30 0.42 8.70
CA ALA A 41 -11.02 0.67 7.27
C ALA A 41 -11.56 2.02 6.73
N ALA A 42 -11.55 3.06 7.57
CA ALA A 42 -12.11 4.37 7.24
C ALA A 42 -11.06 5.40 6.76
N CYS A 43 -9.80 5.33 7.20
CA CYS A 43 -8.82 6.40 6.99
C CYS A 43 -7.97 6.28 5.71
N GLY A 44 -7.91 5.10 5.09
CA GLY A 44 -7.08 4.87 3.90
C GLY A 44 -5.56 4.79 4.12
N ALA A 45 -5.04 5.08 5.32
CA ALA A 45 -3.59 5.15 5.59
C ALA A 45 -2.85 3.79 5.44
N CYS A 46 -3.59 2.68 5.45
CA CYS A 46 -3.07 1.33 5.24
C CYS A 46 -3.11 0.88 3.76
N SER A 47 -3.35 1.79 2.81
CA SER A 47 -3.51 1.41 1.40
C SER A 47 -2.22 0.80 0.85
N VAL A 48 -2.37 -0.33 0.16
CA VAL A 48 -1.34 -1.00 -0.64
C VAL A 48 -1.95 -1.39 -1.98
N GLU A 49 -1.12 -1.61 -2.99
CA GLU A 49 -1.57 -2.12 -4.28
C GLU A 49 -1.60 -3.64 -4.25
N VAL A 50 -2.70 -4.25 -4.66
CA VAL A 50 -2.85 -5.69 -4.85
C VAL A 50 -3.43 -5.92 -6.23
N ASP A 51 -2.66 -6.56 -7.11
CA ASP A 51 -3.03 -6.85 -8.50
C ASP A 51 -3.56 -5.60 -9.25
N GLY A 52 -2.80 -4.50 -9.20
CA GLY A 52 -3.15 -3.24 -9.86
C GLY A 52 -4.27 -2.44 -9.19
N LYS A 53 -4.74 -2.84 -8.01
CA LYS A 53 -5.85 -2.18 -7.30
C LYS A 53 -5.43 -1.75 -5.91
N ALA A 54 -5.80 -0.52 -5.52
CA ALA A 54 -5.62 -0.05 -4.16
C ALA A 54 -6.55 -0.81 -3.22
N ARG A 55 -5.98 -1.45 -2.19
CA ARG A 55 -6.69 -2.21 -1.16
C ARG A 55 -6.32 -1.72 0.23
N LEU A 56 -7.30 -1.74 1.13
CA LEU A 56 -7.09 -1.43 2.54
C LEU A 56 -6.55 -2.69 3.24
N SER A 57 -5.24 -2.71 3.49
CA SER A 57 -4.54 -3.89 4.02
C SER A 57 -5.00 -4.29 5.43
N CYS A 58 -5.61 -3.37 6.20
CA CYS A 58 -6.11 -3.66 7.55
C CYS A 58 -7.32 -4.61 7.58
N VAL A 59 -8.03 -4.76 6.46
CA VAL A 59 -9.17 -5.67 6.30
C VAL A 59 -8.97 -6.68 5.15
N TRP A 60 -7.90 -6.54 4.37
CA TRP A 60 -7.48 -7.56 3.42
C TRP A 60 -6.79 -8.69 4.17
N LYS A 61 -7.29 -9.92 4.03
CA LYS A 61 -6.77 -11.08 4.78
C LYS A 61 -5.67 -11.79 3.99
N MET A 62 -4.69 -12.37 4.69
CA MET A 62 -3.59 -13.12 4.06
C MET A 62 -4.10 -14.22 3.12
N LYS A 63 -5.19 -14.93 3.45
CA LYS A 63 -5.80 -15.91 2.52
C LYS A 63 -6.18 -15.36 1.14
N ARG A 64 -6.39 -14.04 1.01
CA ARG A 64 -6.73 -13.37 -0.25
C ARG A 64 -5.50 -12.85 -0.99
N VAL A 65 -4.31 -13.05 -0.44
CA VAL A 65 -3.02 -12.63 -1.00
C VAL A 65 -2.35 -13.77 -1.77
N GLU A 66 -2.77 -15.01 -1.52
CA GLU A 66 -2.25 -16.17 -2.22
C GLU A 66 -2.36 -16.02 -3.75
N GLY A 67 -1.22 -16.12 -4.43
CA GLY A 67 -1.10 -15.95 -5.89
C GLY A 67 -1.12 -14.50 -6.38
N SER A 68 -1.32 -13.51 -5.52
CA SER A 68 -1.35 -12.09 -5.89
C SER A 68 0.04 -11.44 -5.89
N GLU A 69 0.12 -10.27 -6.51
CA GLU A 69 1.22 -9.33 -6.38
C GLU A 69 0.81 -8.16 -5.48
N VAL A 70 1.59 -7.93 -4.41
CA VAL A 70 1.42 -6.84 -3.46
C VAL A 70 2.57 -5.85 -3.64
N THR A 71 2.24 -4.58 -3.85
CA THR A 71 3.22 -3.49 -3.94
C THR A 71 2.92 -2.43 -2.90
N THR A 72 3.92 -2.13 -2.06
CA THR A 72 3.92 -1.03 -1.08
C THR A 72 4.75 0.14 -1.60
N ILE A 73 4.86 1.23 -0.84
CA ILE A 73 5.74 2.37 -1.22
C ILE A 73 7.17 1.90 -1.48
N GLU A 74 7.69 0.99 -0.63
CA GLU A 74 9.02 0.42 -0.73
C GLU A 74 9.26 -0.37 -2.02
N GLY A 75 8.20 -0.86 -2.67
CA GLY A 75 8.27 -1.57 -3.96
C GLY A 75 8.13 -0.67 -5.19
N MET A 76 7.86 0.62 -5.02
CA MET A 76 7.75 1.55 -6.14
C MET A 76 9.13 1.95 -6.68
N GLU A 77 9.23 2.20 -7.98
CA GLU A 77 10.44 2.78 -8.56
C GLU A 77 10.83 4.09 -7.86
N GLN A 78 12.12 4.27 -7.56
CA GLN A 78 12.61 5.47 -6.84
C GLN A 78 12.18 6.77 -7.53
N LYS A 79 12.24 6.82 -8.86
CA LYS A 79 11.81 8.00 -9.64
C LYS A 79 10.34 8.36 -9.40
N LEU A 80 9.47 7.36 -9.25
CA LEU A 80 8.05 7.57 -8.97
C LEU A 80 7.85 8.07 -7.53
N GLN A 81 8.58 7.51 -6.56
CA GLN A 81 8.57 7.99 -5.18
C GLN A 81 8.97 9.47 -5.09
N ASP A 82 10.07 9.85 -5.76
CA ASP A 82 10.57 11.23 -5.80
C ASP A 82 9.56 12.17 -6.47
N THR A 83 8.91 11.72 -7.55
CA THR A 83 7.89 12.49 -8.27
C THR A 83 6.69 12.81 -7.38
N PHE A 84 6.16 11.81 -6.67
CA PHE A 84 5.08 12.04 -5.71
C PHE A 84 5.54 12.93 -4.56
N ALA A 85 6.72 12.68 -3.98
CA ALA A 85 7.24 13.50 -2.89
C ALA A 85 7.33 14.97 -3.28
N HIS A 86 7.90 15.28 -4.45
CA HIS A 86 7.98 16.65 -4.96
C HIS A 86 6.60 17.26 -5.19
N ALA A 87 5.68 16.55 -5.87
CA ALA A 87 4.34 17.07 -6.15
C ALA A 87 3.56 17.40 -4.87
N PHE A 88 3.62 16.53 -3.86
CA PHE A 88 2.97 16.76 -2.56
C PHE A 88 3.62 17.92 -1.80
N VAL A 89 4.96 18.06 -1.82
CA VAL A 89 5.66 19.19 -1.18
C VAL A 89 5.33 20.51 -1.87
N GLU A 90 5.42 20.58 -3.20
CA GLU A 90 5.15 21.80 -3.98
C GLU A 90 3.73 22.33 -3.79
N LYS A 91 2.76 21.44 -3.54
CA LYS A 91 1.36 21.81 -3.30
C LYS A 91 1.00 21.90 -1.82
N SER A 92 1.99 21.86 -0.92
CA SER A 92 1.75 21.85 0.54
C SER A 92 0.76 20.75 0.98
N GLY A 93 0.77 19.63 0.27
CA GLY A 93 -0.08 18.47 0.51
C GLY A 93 0.39 17.59 1.67
N VAL A 94 1.52 17.91 2.31
CA VAL A 94 2.06 17.21 3.48
C VAL A 94 2.07 18.11 4.70
N GLN A 95 1.56 17.58 5.82
CA GLN A 95 1.71 18.16 7.16
C GLN A 95 2.42 17.17 8.07
N CYS A 96 1.69 16.37 8.86
CA CYS A 96 2.28 15.34 9.72
C CYS A 96 2.83 14.13 8.95
N GLY A 97 2.44 13.97 7.67
CA GLY A 97 2.91 12.89 6.79
C GLY A 97 2.24 11.52 6.99
N PHE A 98 1.43 11.33 8.04
CA PHE A 98 0.90 10.00 8.39
C PHE A 98 0.04 9.36 7.29
N CYS A 99 -0.82 10.15 6.64
CA CYS A 99 -1.71 9.64 5.58
C CYS A 99 -1.03 9.51 4.20
N ILE A 100 0.14 10.16 4.01
CA ILE A 100 0.74 10.34 2.68
C ILE A 100 1.05 9.02 1.98
N PRO A 101 1.63 7.99 2.64
CA PRO A 101 1.86 6.69 1.99
C PRO A 101 0.59 6.10 1.38
N GLY A 102 -0.53 6.14 2.12
CA GLY A 102 -1.80 5.62 1.64
C GLY A 102 -2.38 6.41 0.48
N ILE A 103 -2.24 7.75 0.51
CA ILE A 103 -2.68 8.63 -0.58
C ILE A 103 -1.83 8.37 -1.83
N VAL A 104 -0.51 8.26 -1.71
CA VAL A 104 0.40 8.00 -2.84
C VAL A 104 0.06 6.68 -3.55
N VAL A 105 -0.21 5.60 -2.81
CA VAL A 105 -0.65 4.33 -3.41
C VAL A 105 -1.94 4.51 -4.20
N GLN A 106 -2.93 5.20 -3.64
CA GLN A 106 -4.21 5.44 -4.33
C GLN A 106 -4.03 6.33 -5.56
N SER A 107 -3.20 7.37 -5.48
CA SER A 107 -2.88 8.24 -6.60
C SER A 107 -2.14 7.51 -7.71
N LYS A 108 -1.17 6.65 -7.38
CA LYS A 108 -0.50 5.79 -8.36
C LYS A 108 -1.52 4.92 -9.10
N VAL A 109 -2.34 4.18 -8.36
CA VAL A 109 -3.36 3.31 -8.96
C VAL A 109 -4.34 4.09 -9.83
N LEU A 110 -4.73 5.31 -9.44
CA LEU A 110 -5.56 6.18 -10.28
C LEU A 110 -4.84 6.52 -11.59
N LEU A 111 -3.58 6.98 -11.53
CA LEU A 111 -2.82 7.43 -12.69
C LEU A 111 -2.43 6.30 -13.64
N ASP A 112 -2.19 5.10 -13.12
CA ASP A 112 -1.93 3.91 -13.93
C ASP A 112 -3.17 3.51 -14.75
N ASN A 113 -4.37 3.72 -14.19
CA ASN A 113 -5.64 3.42 -14.86
C ASN A 113 -6.14 4.57 -15.75
N ASN A 114 -5.90 5.81 -15.35
CA ASN A 114 -6.27 7.02 -16.07
C ASN A 114 -5.17 8.09 -15.89
N PRO A 115 -4.28 8.25 -16.88
CA PRO A 115 -3.19 9.22 -16.82
C PRO A 115 -3.64 10.70 -16.82
N ASP A 116 -4.88 11.00 -17.22
CA ASP A 116 -5.45 12.35 -17.24
C ASP A 116 -6.82 12.39 -16.53
N PRO A 117 -6.86 12.21 -15.19
CA PRO A 117 -8.09 12.19 -14.44
C PRO A 117 -8.66 13.61 -14.26
N SER A 118 -9.99 13.72 -14.28
CA SER A 118 -10.65 14.96 -13.87
C SER A 118 -10.47 15.20 -12.37
N ARG A 119 -10.55 16.47 -11.95
CA ARG A 119 -10.63 16.84 -10.54
C ARG A 119 -11.91 16.33 -9.88
#